data_AF-A0A6I3XJF7-F1
#
_entry.id   AF-A0A6I3XJF7-F1
#
_cell.length_a   1.000
_cell.length_b   1.000
_cell.length_c   1.000
_cell.angle_alpha   90.00
_cell.angle_beta   90.00
_cell.angle_gamma   90.00
#
_symmetry.space_group_name_H-M   'P 1'
#
loop_
_entity.id
_entity.type
_entity.pdbx_description
1 polymer ?
#
loop_
_entity_poly.entity_id
_entity_poly.type
_entity_poly.pdbx_seq_one_letter_code
_entity_poly.pdbx_strand_id
1 'polypeptide(L)'
;MHDYQRPPTLHRYGPRNELDQALSLGHFVLRPDAGFLTLSFSQAWSRDLFDHFGADACLVIHNSEEFGERIHRAVQRTLPNWAGIDGAVEYGSRARLGSAFTMAAQDAAEQEWKFAWRPMHAQASMNPVVIRIGSLENFAEVRTRDQNLV
;
A
#
# COMPACT_ATOMS: atom_id res chain seq x y z
N MET A 1 -5.77 5.50 23.29
CA MET A 1 -5.06 5.51 21.98
C MET A 1 -5.56 4.27 21.27
N HIS A 2 -6.34 4.39 20.18
CA HIS A 2 -6.62 3.21 19.36
C HIS A 2 -5.33 2.96 18.59
N ASP A 3 -4.54 1.99 19.02
CA ASP A 3 -3.43 1.50 18.22
C ASP A 3 -4.06 0.88 16.98
N TYR A 4 -3.89 1.54 15.83
CA TYR A 4 -4.24 0.95 14.54
C TYR A 4 -3.26 -0.20 14.33
N GLN A 5 -3.64 -1.39 14.79
CA GLN A 5 -2.89 -2.60 14.48
C GLN A 5 -3.02 -2.85 12.98
N ARG A 6 -1.88 -3.11 12.32
CA ARG A 6 -1.89 -3.45 10.90
C ARG A 6 -2.73 -4.72 10.72
N PRO A 7 -3.61 -4.78 9.70
CA PRO A 7 -4.36 -6.00 9.41
C PRO A 7 -3.38 -7.14 9.11
N PRO A 8 -3.70 -8.40 9.41
CA PRO A 8 -2.79 -9.52 9.17
C PRO A 8 -2.44 -9.70 7.69
N THR A 9 -3.34 -9.27 6.80
CA THR A 9 -3.16 -9.36 5.35
C THR A 9 -3.36 -8.01 4.66
N LEU A 10 -2.65 -7.82 3.56
CA LEU A 10 -2.82 -6.67 2.65
C LEU A 10 -2.96 -7.15 1.21
N HIS A 11 -3.74 -6.42 0.43
CA HIS A 11 -4.10 -6.80 -0.93
C HIS A 11 -3.76 -5.68 -1.90
N ARG A 12 -3.10 -6.02 -3.01
CA ARG A 12 -2.85 -5.06 -4.09
C ARG A 12 -3.37 -5.61 -5.41
N TYR A 13 -4.43 -4.96 -5.89
CA TYR A 13 -5.04 -5.23 -7.17
C TYR A 13 -4.26 -4.52 -8.29
N GLY A 14 -4.05 -5.19 -9.41
CA GLY A 14 -3.41 -4.60 -10.57
C GLY A 14 -3.08 -5.61 -11.67
N PRO A 15 -2.35 -5.17 -12.72
CA PRO A 15 -1.89 -6.02 -13.80
C PRO A 15 -0.94 -7.12 -13.29
N ARG A 16 -1.18 -8.37 -13.70
CA ARG A 16 -0.40 -9.53 -13.23
C ARG A 16 1.11 -9.38 -13.42
N ASN A 17 1.55 -8.84 -14.56
CA ASN A 17 2.98 -8.62 -14.85
C ASN A 17 3.66 -7.64 -13.88
N GLU A 18 2.93 -6.64 -13.36
CA GLU A 18 3.43 -5.72 -12.34
C GLU A 18 3.46 -6.39 -10.98
N LEU A 19 2.42 -7.17 -10.66
CA LEU A 19 2.31 -7.87 -9.39
C LEU A 19 3.34 -9.01 -9.27
N ASP A 20 3.66 -9.70 -10.37
CA ASP A 20 4.73 -10.71 -10.40
C ASP A 20 6.11 -10.08 -10.13
N GLN A 21 6.35 -8.85 -10.61
CA GLN A 21 7.56 -8.10 -10.27
C GLN A 21 7.55 -7.61 -8.82
N ALA A 22 6.40 -7.19 -8.30
CA ALA A 22 6.26 -6.84 -6.90
C ALA A 22 6.53 -8.06 -6.00
N LEU A 23 6.03 -9.24 -6.37
CA LEU A 23 6.23 -10.51 -5.66
C LEU A 23 7.71 -10.94 -5.69
N SER A 24 8.30 -11.06 -6.88
CA SER A 24 9.64 -11.63 -7.04
C SER A 24 10.79 -10.67 -6.69
N LEU A 25 10.61 -9.37 -6.97
CA LEU A 25 11.67 -8.36 -6.79
C LEU A 25 11.40 -7.40 -5.63
N GLY A 26 10.20 -7.40 -5.07
CA GLY A 26 9.78 -6.39 -4.10
C GLY A 26 9.76 -4.99 -4.72
N HIS A 27 9.39 -4.87 -5.99
CA HIS A 27 9.41 -3.61 -6.72
C HIS A 27 8.11 -2.82 -6.47
N PHE A 28 8.23 -1.64 -5.87
CA PHE A 28 7.10 -0.72 -5.62
C PHE A 28 7.44 0.69 -6.10
N VAL A 29 6.41 1.41 -6.55
CA VAL A 29 6.50 2.82 -6.95
C VAL A 29 5.68 3.64 -5.97
N LEU A 30 6.36 4.48 -5.20
CA LEU A 30 5.73 5.47 -4.34
C LEU A 30 5.27 6.64 -5.21
N ARG A 31 3.99 7.02 -5.11
CA ARG A 31 3.41 8.05 -5.96
C ARG A 31 3.03 9.30 -5.15
N PRO A 32 3.14 10.50 -5.73
CA PRO A 32 2.72 11.72 -5.05
C PRO A 32 1.20 11.77 -4.84
N ASP A 33 0.77 12.01 -3.60
CA ASP A 33 -0.62 12.24 -3.22
C ASP A 33 -0.67 13.18 -2.00
N ALA A 34 -1.46 14.25 -2.08
CA ALA A 34 -1.68 15.22 -0.99
C ALA A 34 -0.42 15.74 -0.26
N GLY A 35 0.73 15.87 -0.95
CA GLY A 35 2.00 16.30 -0.34
C GLY A 35 2.82 15.17 0.31
N PHE A 36 2.44 13.92 0.07
CA PHE A 36 3.12 12.70 0.49
C PHE A 36 3.52 11.87 -0.72
N LEU A 37 4.56 11.05 -0.58
CA LEU A 37 4.74 9.88 -1.42
C LEU A 37 3.99 8.73 -0.75
N THR A 38 3.13 8.04 -1.49
CA THR A 38 2.22 7.06 -0.91
C THR A 38 2.33 5.71 -1.60
N LEU A 39 1.90 4.67 -0.86
CA LEU A 39 1.69 3.33 -1.36
C LEU A 39 0.43 2.75 -0.70
N SER A 40 -0.51 2.29 -1.51
CA SER A 40 -1.86 1.92 -1.07
C SER A 40 -2.14 0.45 -1.28
N PHE A 41 -2.86 -0.13 -0.32
CA PHE A 41 -3.32 -1.52 -0.32
C PHE A 41 -4.75 -1.58 0.17
N SER A 42 -5.52 -2.57 -0.29
CA SER A 42 -6.80 -2.92 0.30
C SER A 42 -6.60 -3.85 1.50
N GLN A 43 -7.40 -3.67 2.53
CA GLN A 43 -7.49 -4.61 3.66
C GLN A 43 -8.40 -5.79 3.35
N ALA A 44 -9.19 -5.71 2.27
CA ALA A 44 -10.16 -6.72 1.89
C ALA A 44 -9.76 -7.47 0.61
N TRP A 45 -10.02 -8.78 0.62
CA TRP A 45 -10.14 -9.58 -0.59
C TRP A 45 -11.60 -9.57 -1.05
N SER A 46 -11.89 -8.87 -2.13
CA SER A 46 -13.20 -8.90 -2.80
C SER A 46 -13.05 -9.08 -4.30
N ARG A 47 -13.99 -9.82 -4.91
CA ARG A 47 -14.11 -9.94 -6.37
C ARG A 47 -14.49 -8.61 -7.02
N ASP A 48 -15.30 -7.80 -6.35
CA ASP A 48 -15.74 -6.51 -6.85
C ASP A 48 -14.58 -5.51 -6.96
N LEU A 49 -13.54 -5.68 -6.12
CA LEU A 49 -12.34 -4.84 -6.19
C LEU A 49 -11.50 -5.13 -7.44
N PHE A 50 -11.60 -6.31 -8.05
CA PHE A 50 -10.97 -6.54 -9.36
C PHE A 50 -11.62 -5.65 -10.43
N ASP A 51 -12.95 -5.58 -10.45
CA ASP A 51 -13.68 -4.75 -11.41
C ASP A 51 -13.45 -3.25 -11.11
N HIS A 52 -13.49 -2.86 -9.83
CA HIS A 52 -13.25 -1.48 -9.38
C HIS A 52 -11.89 -0.94 -9.82
N PHE A 53 -10.83 -1.74 -9.66
CA PHE A 53 -9.47 -1.35 -10.05
C PHE A 53 -9.09 -1.71 -11.49
N GLY A 54 -9.99 -2.36 -12.25
CA GLY A 54 -9.67 -2.88 -13.59
C GLY A 54 -8.50 -3.89 -13.57
N ALA A 55 -8.39 -4.68 -12.50
CA ALA A 55 -7.30 -5.60 -12.25
C ALA A 55 -7.60 -7.02 -12.74
N ASP A 56 -6.59 -7.72 -13.25
CA ASP A 56 -6.65 -9.14 -13.62
C ASP A 56 -6.06 -10.06 -12.53
N ALA A 57 -5.32 -9.49 -11.58
CA ALA A 57 -4.68 -10.19 -10.49
C ALA A 57 -4.65 -9.35 -9.19
N CYS A 58 -4.37 -10.02 -8.08
CA CYS A 58 -4.21 -9.42 -6.77
C CYS A 58 -3.02 -10.08 -6.05
N LEU A 59 -2.08 -9.25 -5.60
CA LEU A 59 -0.99 -9.64 -4.71
C LEU A 59 -1.54 -9.68 -3.29
N VAL A 60 -1.58 -10.86 -2.70
CA VAL A 60 -1.97 -11.11 -1.31
C VAL A 60 -0.72 -11.21 -0.47
N ILE A 61 -0.59 -10.34 0.53
CA ILE A 61 0.54 -10.30 1.47
C ILE A 61 0.03 -10.84 2.80
N HIS A 62 0.59 -11.96 3.27
CA HIS A 62 0.13 -12.70 4.45
C HIS A 62 0.84 -12.32 5.76
N ASN A 63 1.90 -11.51 5.66
CA ASN A 63 2.62 -10.96 6.82
C ASN A 63 2.83 -9.45 6.63
N SER A 64 1.79 -8.68 6.95
CA SER A 64 1.80 -7.23 6.78
C SER A 64 2.83 -6.52 7.67
N GLU A 65 3.16 -7.08 8.84
CA GLU A 65 4.17 -6.54 9.75
C GLU A 65 5.56 -6.59 9.12
N GLU A 66 5.98 -7.78 8.69
CA GLU A 66 7.26 -7.95 8.00
C GLU A 66 7.32 -7.12 6.71
N PHE A 67 6.21 -7.07 5.97
CA PHE A 67 6.11 -6.23 4.78
C PHE A 67 6.30 -4.74 5.10
N GLY A 68 5.59 -4.23 6.09
CA GLY A 68 5.64 -2.83 6.51
C GLY A 68 7.03 -2.41 6.98
N GLU A 69 7.69 -3.24 7.79
CA GLU A 69 9.07 -3.00 8.23
C GLU A 69 10.05 -2.93 7.05
N ARG A 70 9.94 -3.85 6.09
CA ARG A 70 10.80 -3.88 4.90
C ARG A 70 10.58 -2.65 4.01
N ILE A 71 9.33 -2.22 3.85
CA ILE A 71 8.95 -1.01 3.12
C ILE A 71 9.56 0.23 3.77
N HIS A 72 9.30 0.45 5.08
CA HIS A 72 9.87 1.60 5.80
C HIS A 72 11.40 1.62 5.75
N ARG A 73 12.06 0.47 5.91
CA ARG A 73 13.52 0.35 5.80
C ARG A 73 14.03 0.67 4.39
N ALA A 74 13.32 0.28 3.34
CA ALA A 74 13.72 0.62 1.97
C ALA A 74 13.52 2.10 1.66
N VAL A 75 12.42 2.71 2.14
CA VAL A 75 12.20 4.14 1.99
C VAL A 75 13.25 4.93 2.77
N GLN A 76 13.56 4.58 4.01
CA GLN A 76 14.57 5.26 4.81
C GLN A 76 15.95 5.26 4.12
N ARG A 77 16.31 4.18 3.43
CA ARG A 77 17.55 4.09 2.64
C ARG A 77 17.52 4.94 1.36
N THR A 78 16.36 5.06 0.72
CA THR A 78 16.20 5.73 -0.58
C THR A 78 15.97 7.24 -0.41
N LEU A 79 15.24 7.62 0.64
CA LEU A 79 14.77 8.96 0.95
C LEU A 79 15.18 9.30 2.40
N PRO A 80 16.45 9.61 2.65
CA PRO A 80 16.90 10.00 3.98
C PRO A 80 16.20 11.30 4.41
N ASN A 81 15.91 11.43 5.71
CA ASN A 81 15.20 12.57 6.30
C ASN A 81 13.74 12.74 5.85
N TRP A 82 13.07 11.63 5.50
CA TRP A 82 11.62 11.58 5.33
C TRP A 82 10.98 10.90 6.53
N ALA A 83 9.85 11.43 6.97
CA ALA A 83 9.04 10.83 8.03
C ALA A 83 7.96 9.96 7.38
N GLY A 84 7.90 8.69 7.80
CA GLY A 84 6.92 7.71 7.34
C GLY A 84 5.84 7.44 8.37
N ILE A 85 4.63 7.20 7.89
CA ILE A 85 3.50 6.71 8.67
C ILE A 85 2.67 5.76 7.80
N ASP A 86 2.03 4.78 8.41
CA ASP A 86 1.03 3.95 7.75
C ASP A 86 -0.19 3.73 8.64
N GLY A 87 -1.33 3.48 8.02
CA GLY A 87 -2.60 3.35 8.73
C GLY A 87 -3.80 3.15 7.80
N ALA A 88 -4.92 2.78 8.42
CA ALA A 88 -6.21 2.74 7.74
C ALA A 88 -6.65 4.15 7.35
N VAL A 89 -7.25 4.27 6.17
CA VAL A 89 -7.91 5.49 5.71
C VAL A 89 -9.28 5.61 6.36
N GLU A 90 -9.69 6.84 6.69
CA GLU A 90 -11.04 7.15 7.16
C GLU A 90 -11.88 7.73 6.01
N TYR A 91 -13.14 7.29 5.92
CA TYR A 91 -14.04 7.61 4.82
C TYR A 91 -15.20 8.50 5.27
N GLY A 92 -15.48 9.56 4.52
CA GLY A 92 -16.60 10.47 4.79
C GLY A 92 -16.41 11.39 6.00
N SER A 93 -15.31 11.23 6.75
CA SER A 93 -14.90 12.11 7.84
C SER A 93 -13.41 12.41 7.75
N ARG A 94 -13.00 13.53 8.33
CA ARG A 94 -11.58 13.89 8.42
C ARG A 94 -10.84 12.87 9.28
N ALA A 95 -9.83 12.24 8.70
CA ALA A 95 -9.00 11.28 9.40
C ALA A 95 -8.12 11.92 10.46
N ARG A 96 -7.88 11.20 11.56
CA ARG A 96 -6.95 11.64 12.61
C ARG A 96 -5.51 11.76 12.11
N LEU A 97 -5.15 10.93 11.14
CA LEU A 97 -3.83 10.92 10.50
C LEU A 97 -3.65 12.04 9.45
N GLY A 98 -4.70 12.82 9.19
CA GLY A 98 -4.67 13.99 8.32
C GLY A 98 -5.25 13.73 6.93
N SER A 99 -5.08 14.72 6.05
CA SER A 99 -5.73 14.74 4.72
C SER A 99 -5.32 13.59 3.81
N ALA A 100 -4.06 13.11 3.91
CA ALA A 100 -3.61 11.96 3.13
C ALA A 100 -4.36 10.67 3.47
N PHE A 101 -4.94 10.58 4.66
CA PHE A 101 -5.70 9.41 5.13
C PHE A 101 -7.22 9.65 5.12
N THR A 102 -7.68 10.73 4.49
CA THR A 102 -9.10 11.09 4.40
C THR A 102 -9.59 10.85 2.97
N MET A 103 -10.58 9.99 2.80
CA MET A 103 -11.20 9.70 1.49
C MET A 103 -12.71 9.93 1.52
N ALA A 104 -13.33 10.02 0.33
CA ALA A 104 -14.77 10.23 0.23
C ALA A 104 -15.54 8.96 0.62
N ALA A 105 -16.74 9.10 1.17
CA ALA A 105 -17.55 7.96 1.62
C ALA A 105 -17.84 6.94 0.50
N GLN A 106 -17.87 7.39 -0.75
CA GLN A 106 -18.08 6.54 -1.93
C GLN A 106 -16.92 5.55 -2.18
N ASP A 107 -15.71 5.84 -1.69
CA ASP A 107 -14.52 5.01 -1.89
C ASP A 107 -14.34 3.97 -0.78
N ALA A 108 -15.28 3.90 0.17
CA ALA A 108 -15.19 3.03 1.36
C ALA A 108 -15.07 1.54 1.03
N ALA A 109 -15.52 1.12 -0.16
CA ALA A 109 -15.38 -0.25 -0.62
C ALA A 109 -13.91 -0.70 -0.74
N GLU A 110 -12.98 0.24 -0.96
CA GLU A 110 -11.54 -0.04 -1.11
C GLU A 110 -10.87 -0.50 0.19
N GLN A 111 -11.44 -0.13 1.35
CA GLN A 111 -10.91 -0.46 2.68
C GLN A 111 -9.39 -0.24 2.76
N GLU A 112 -8.95 0.94 2.40
CA GLU A 112 -7.55 1.26 2.14
C GLU A 112 -6.70 1.26 3.42
N TRP A 113 -5.56 0.58 3.36
CA TRP A 113 -4.40 0.80 4.22
C TRP A 113 -3.33 1.55 3.41
N LYS A 114 -2.98 2.76 3.86
CA LYS A 114 -2.08 3.65 3.15
C LYS A 114 -0.76 3.78 3.90
N PHE A 115 0.35 3.64 3.19
CA PHE A 115 1.66 4.11 3.63
C PHE A 115 1.91 5.49 3.03
N ALA A 116 2.45 6.40 3.83
CA ALA A 116 2.69 7.79 3.42
C ALA A 116 4.01 8.31 4.00
N TRP A 117 4.82 8.95 3.15
CA TRP A 117 6.06 9.60 3.54
C TRP A 117 6.05 11.06 3.11
N ARG A 118 6.55 11.94 3.98
CA ARG A 118 6.74 13.35 3.66
C ARG A 118 8.17 13.79 3.97
N PRO A 119 8.73 14.74 3.22
CA PRO A 119 10.04 15.28 3.53
C PRO A 119 9.98 16.11 4.82
N MET A 120 11.05 16.06 5.62
CA MET A 120 11.19 16.91 6.80
C MET A 120 11.71 18.33 6.47
N HIS A 121 12.00 18.60 5.19
CA HIS A 121 12.49 19.88 4.70
C HIS A 121 11.69 20.33 3.46
N ALA A 122 11.50 21.64 3.32
CA ALA A 122 10.58 22.23 2.32
C ALA A 122 11.02 22.13 0.85
N GLN A 123 12.26 21.68 0.57
CA GLN A 123 12.84 21.70 -0.78
C GLN A 123 12.88 20.33 -1.49
N ALA A 124 12.26 19.29 -0.92
CA ALA A 124 12.29 17.98 -1.56
C ALA A 124 11.29 17.89 -2.73
N SER A 125 11.71 17.28 -3.84
CA SER A 125 10.85 17.02 -4.98
C SER A 125 9.87 15.88 -4.69
N MET A 126 8.60 16.05 -5.07
CA MET A 126 7.56 15.02 -5.01
C MET A 126 7.48 14.25 -6.33
N ASN A 127 8.61 13.70 -6.79
CA ASN A 127 8.61 12.84 -7.98
C ASN A 127 8.30 11.40 -7.58
N PRO A 128 7.68 10.57 -8.44
CA PRO A 128 7.53 9.15 -8.16
C PRO A 128 8.88 8.48 -7.88
N VAL A 129 8.92 7.61 -6.87
CA VAL A 129 10.15 6.94 -6.41
C VAL A 129 9.97 5.44 -6.47
N VAL A 130 10.92 4.76 -7.12
CA VAL A 130 11.02 3.30 -7.12
C VAL A 130 11.77 2.84 -5.87
N ILE A 131 11.19 1.88 -5.15
CA ILE A 131 11.86 1.17 -4.05
C ILE A 131 11.91 -0.34 -4.34
N ARG A 132 12.89 -1.00 -3.73
CA ARG A 132 13.07 -2.45 -3.76
C ARG A 132 13.20 -3.01 -2.35
N ILE A 133 12.35 -3.96 -2.01
CA ILE A 133 12.31 -4.58 -0.69
C ILE A 133 12.76 -6.06 -0.66
N GLY A 134 13.12 -6.60 -1.83
CA GLY A 134 13.45 -8.02 -2.00
C GLY A 134 12.21 -8.89 -2.20
N SER A 135 12.42 -10.17 -2.53
CA SER A 135 11.33 -11.12 -2.79
C SER A 135 10.38 -11.24 -1.59
N LEU A 136 9.09 -11.38 -1.92
CA LEU A 136 7.98 -11.59 -0.99
C LEU A 136 7.42 -13.01 -1.07
N GLU A 137 7.96 -13.88 -1.93
CA GLU A 137 7.43 -15.22 -2.22
C GLU A 137 7.26 -16.11 -0.97
N ASN A 138 8.01 -15.82 0.11
CA ASN A 138 7.90 -16.56 1.36
C ASN A 138 6.62 -16.25 2.16
N PHE A 139 5.98 -15.10 1.92
CA PHE A 139 4.80 -14.64 2.68
C PHE A 139 3.78 -13.90 1.83
N ALA A 140 3.87 -13.97 0.51
CA ALA A 140 2.93 -13.36 -0.40
C ALA A 140 2.75 -14.23 -1.65
N GLU A 141 1.64 -14.03 -2.33
CA GLU A 141 1.31 -14.74 -3.58
C GLU A 141 0.47 -13.85 -4.49
N VAL A 142 0.55 -14.09 -5.80
CA VAL A 142 -0.32 -13.44 -6.78
C VAL A 142 -1.48 -14.40 -7.09
N ARG A 143 -2.70 -13.91 -6.90
CA ARG A 143 -3.93 -14.65 -7.18
C ARG A 143 -4.71 -14.00 -8.33
N THR A 144 -5.40 -14.81 -9.12
CA THR A 144 -6.37 -14.33 -10.11
C THR A 144 -7.77 -14.22 -9.48
N ARG A 145 -8.70 -13.58 -10.20
CA ARG A 145 -10.11 -13.44 -9.78
C ARG A 145 -10.78 -14.77 -9.42
N ASP A 146 -10.48 -15.82 -10.19
CA ASP A 146 -11.17 -17.11 -10.13
C ASP A 146 -10.48 -18.15 -9.22
N GLN A 147 -9.34 -17.81 -8.63
CA GLN A 147 -8.71 -18.68 -7.63
C GLN A 147 -9.57 -18.68 -6.36
N ASN A 148 -10.34 -19.76 -6.17
CA ASN A 148 -11.11 -19.99 -4.95
C ASN A 148 -10.18 -20.11 -3.74
N LEU A 149 -10.59 -19.50 -2.64
CA LEU A 149 -10.10 -19.84 -1.30
C LEU A 149 -10.54 -21.28 -1.02
N VAL A 150 -9.59 -22.21 -0.97
CA VAL A 150 -9.83 -23.57 -0.47
C VAL A 150 -9.79 -23.53 1.05
#